data_AF-A0A357KVH6-F1
#
_entry.id   AF-A0A357KVH6-F1
#
_cell.length_a   1.000
_cell.length_b   1.000
_cell.length_c   1.000
_cell.angle_alpha   90.00
_cell.angle_beta   90.00
_cell.angle_gamma   90.00
#
_symmetry.space_group_name_H-M   'P 1'
#
loop_
_entity.id
_entity.type
_entity.pdbx_description
1 polymer ?
#
loop_
_entity_poly.entity_id
_entity_poly.type
_entity_poly.pdbx_seq_one_letter_code
_entity_poly.pdbx_strand_id
1 'polypeptide(L)'
;MTLRMASMGKPPGEPEHNDPGAEAPGANTPLNSPFAPGGTDTALGGPSRFGAAGKHSGVLVLLIVVVAASGSLYAMRRMGKAGHLKMLDIKIDYPVEGATRIATSDHVVLMNDLRTTGEVPQVPLDEVQMNPFEWRGLEVVTTVPGGRSIDPAEAARLERERRAAQINDAFKRLSLNSVIGGRIPVARISGQMVRVGDTVGEFFRVTEIGGREARLEADGRVFTLSLGE
;
A
#
# COMPACT_ATOMS: atom_id res chain seq x y z
N MET A 1 -29.42 44.46 -42.59
CA MET A 1 -30.47 44.38 -43.63
C MET A 1 -29.97 43.42 -44.69
N THR A 2 -30.61 42.24 -44.81
CA THR A 2 -30.70 41.32 -45.98
C THR A 2 -29.39 40.90 -46.69
N LEU A 3 -28.82 39.68 -46.55
CA LEU A 3 -29.26 38.29 -46.84
C LEU A 3 -29.38 37.97 -48.35
N ARG A 4 -28.40 37.26 -48.94
CA ARG A 4 -28.59 35.98 -49.70
C ARG A 4 -27.30 35.40 -50.33
N MET A 5 -27.24 34.08 -50.25
CA MET A 5 -26.31 33.12 -50.84
C MET A 5 -26.38 33.00 -52.38
N ALA A 6 -25.27 32.56 -52.99
CA ALA A 6 -25.18 31.55 -54.06
C ALA A 6 -23.67 31.21 -54.23
N SER A 7 -23.18 30.00 -53.95
CA SER A 7 -23.31 28.75 -54.72
C SER A 7 -22.06 28.45 -55.57
N MET A 8 -21.34 27.40 -55.17
CA MET A 8 -20.84 26.30 -56.01
C MET A 8 -19.79 26.60 -57.11
N GLY A 9 -18.56 26.11 -56.89
CA GLY A 9 -17.51 26.05 -57.92
C GLY A 9 -16.38 25.08 -57.52
N LYS A 10 -16.58 23.81 -57.86
CA LYS A 10 -15.67 22.65 -57.68
C LYS A 10 -14.39 22.82 -58.54
N PRO A 11 -13.17 22.56 -58.03
CA PRO A 11 -11.97 22.49 -58.86
C PRO A 11 -11.82 21.14 -59.60
N PRO A 12 -11.09 21.11 -60.72
CA PRO A 12 -11.27 20.18 -61.84
C PRO A 12 -10.62 18.80 -61.64
N GLY A 13 -11.22 17.80 -62.30
CA GLY A 13 -10.70 16.45 -62.39
C GLY A 13 -9.79 16.24 -63.61
N GLU A 14 -8.74 15.45 -63.35
CA GLU A 14 -8.30 14.28 -64.13
C GLU A 14 -7.56 14.47 -65.47
N PRO A 15 -6.74 13.47 -65.88
CA PRO A 15 -5.30 13.65 -66.07
C PRO A 15 -4.82 13.34 -67.49
N GLU A 16 -3.67 13.88 -67.88
CA GLU A 16 -3.02 13.54 -69.15
C GLU A 16 -2.09 12.33 -68.99
N HIS A 17 -2.61 11.24 -69.54
CA HIS A 17 -2.03 9.98 -69.95
C HIS A 17 -0.58 10.06 -70.50
N ASN A 18 0.34 9.30 -69.88
CA ASN A 18 1.55 8.82 -70.56
C ASN A 18 1.98 7.48 -69.93
N ASP A 19 1.58 6.39 -70.57
CA ASP A 19 2.14 5.03 -70.48
C ASP A 19 2.06 4.46 -71.90
N PRO A 20 3.07 3.72 -72.41
CA PRO A 20 3.29 2.38 -71.87
C PRO A 20 4.76 1.89 -71.89
N GLY A 21 5.18 1.27 -70.79
CA GLY A 21 6.46 0.57 -70.69
C GLY A 21 6.44 -0.61 -69.73
N ALA A 22 5.66 -1.64 -70.10
CA ALA A 22 5.81 -3.06 -69.75
C ALA A 22 5.70 -3.54 -68.28
N GLU A 23 4.62 -4.31 -68.06
CA GLU A 23 4.53 -5.59 -67.34
C GLU A 23 4.86 -5.66 -65.83
N ALA A 24 3.81 -5.38 -65.06
CA ALA A 24 3.09 -6.26 -64.13
C ALA A 24 3.79 -7.12 -63.04
N PRO A 25 3.09 -7.35 -61.89
CA PRO A 25 3.66 -7.72 -60.61
C PRO A 25 3.27 -9.13 -60.14
N GLY A 26 4.02 -9.66 -59.17
CA GLY A 26 3.51 -10.70 -58.26
C GLY A 26 4.44 -11.88 -58.04
N ALA A 27 5.14 -11.88 -56.92
CA ALA A 27 5.54 -13.12 -56.25
C ALA A 27 5.86 -12.81 -54.77
N ASN A 28 4.89 -13.09 -53.92
CA ASN A 28 5.04 -13.09 -52.47
C ASN A 28 5.88 -14.34 -52.12
N THR A 29 7.15 -14.15 -51.76
CA THR A 29 8.02 -15.27 -51.34
C THR A 29 7.88 -15.49 -49.82
N PRO A 30 7.36 -16.65 -49.35
CA PRO A 30 7.41 -16.98 -47.93
C PRO A 30 8.81 -17.50 -47.57
N LEU A 31 9.57 -16.74 -46.77
CA LEU A 31 10.77 -17.25 -46.08
C LEU A 31 10.33 -18.18 -44.93
N ASN A 32 10.15 -19.45 -45.23
CA ASN A 32 10.08 -20.52 -44.25
C ASN A 32 11.07 -21.61 -44.66
N SER A 33 12.21 -21.68 -43.97
CA SER A 33 13.23 -22.72 -44.14
C SER A 33 13.62 -23.30 -42.77
N PRO A 34 13.35 -24.59 -42.49
CA PRO A 34 13.91 -25.29 -41.35
C PRO A 34 15.13 -26.16 -41.74
N PHE A 35 15.94 -26.52 -40.73
CA PHE A 35 17.17 -27.35 -40.70
C PHE A 35 18.49 -26.61 -41.00
N ALA A 36 19.56 -26.70 -40.20
CA ALA A 36 19.99 -27.70 -39.22
C ALA A 36 20.90 -27.12 -38.10
N PRO A 37 20.98 -27.73 -36.89
CA PRO A 37 21.87 -27.30 -35.82
C PRO A 37 23.19 -28.11 -35.81
N GLY A 38 24.32 -27.43 -35.69
CA GLY A 38 25.64 -28.05 -35.50
C GLY A 38 26.57 -27.19 -34.64
N GLY A 39 27.20 -27.81 -33.63
CA GLY A 39 28.34 -27.33 -32.82
C GLY A 39 27.96 -26.47 -31.60
N THR A 40 27.70 -27.04 -30.41
CA THR A 40 28.66 -27.32 -29.30
C THR A 40 29.64 -26.19 -28.99
N ASP A 41 29.44 -25.50 -27.86
CA ASP A 41 30.46 -25.33 -26.82
C ASP A 41 29.88 -24.77 -25.50
N THR A 42 30.36 -25.38 -24.40
CA THR A 42 30.47 -24.90 -23.00
C THR A 42 29.23 -24.78 -22.07
N ALA A 43 29.00 -25.89 -21.35
CA ALA A 43 28.79 -26.04 -19.89
C ALA A 43 27.93 -25.02 -19.10
N LEU A 44 26.81 -25.50 -18.53
CA LEU A 44 26.59 -25.64 -17.08
C LEU A 44 25.16 -26.19 -16.83
N GLY A 45 25.05 -27.28 -16.05
CA GLY A 45 23.78 -27.73 -15.45
C GLY A 45 22.79 -28.39 -16.42
N GLY A 46 23.03 -29.66 -16.76
CA GLY A 46 22.07 -30.41 -17.58
C GLY A 46 20.72 -30.55 -16.87
N PRO A 47 19.58 -30.24 -17.52
CA PRO A 47 18.31 -30.77 -17.06
C PRO A 47 18.37 -32.28 -17.29
N SER A 48 18.24 -33.06 -16.21
CA SER A 48 17.97 -34.49 -16.30
C SER A 48 16.81 -34.70 -17.27
N ARG A 49 17.12 -35.12 -18.50
CA ARG A 49 16.12 -35.51 -19.49
C ARG A 49 15.51 -36.80 -18.99
N PHE A 50 14.42 -36.69 -18.23
CA PHE A 50 13.57 -37.83 -17.94
C PHE A 50 13.02 -38.33 -19.26
N GLY A 51 13.60 -39.44 -19.73
CA GLY A 51 13.20 -40.10 -20.97
C GLY A 51 11.71 -40.37 -20.97
N ALA A 52 11.05 -39.93 -22.04
CA ALA A 52 9.68 -40.30 -22.35
C ALA A 52 9.63 -41.81 -22.64
N ALA A 53 9.37 -42.60 -21.61
CA ALA A 53 9.01 -44.00 -21.74
C ALA A 53 7.68 -44.24 -21.03
N GLY A 54 6.63 -44.37 -21.84
CA GLY A 54 5.30 -44.81 -21.44
C GLY A 54 4.39 -43.69 -20.91
N LYS A 55 3.17 -43.64 -21.43
CA LYS A 55 2.05 -42.79 -20.96
C LYS A 55 1.72 -42.97 -19.46
N HIS A 56 2.37 -43.92 -18.79
CA HIS A 56 2.21 -44.27 -17.39
C HIS A 56 3.30 -43.67 -16.47
N SER A 57 4.42 -43.18 -17.02
CA SER A 57 5.54 -42.66 -16.23
C SER A 57 5.17 -41.38 -15.48
N GLY A 58 4.42 -40.47 -16.13
CA GLY A 58 3.93 -39.25 -15.47
C GLY A 58 2.96 -39.53 -14.32
N VAL A 59 2.08 -40.53 -14.46
CA VAL A 59 1.13 -40.93 -13.40
C VAL A 59 1.86 -41.56 -12.23
N LEU A 60 2.91 -42.36 -12.50
CA LEU A 60 3.71 -43.01 -11.46
C LEU A 60 4.51 -41.98 -10.65
N VAL A 61 5.13 -41.00 -11.32
CA VAL A 61 5.81 -39.88 -10.63
C VAL A 61 4.82 -39.07 -9.79
N LEU A 62 3.65 -38.76 -10.33
CA LEU A 62 2.62 -38.01 -9.60
C LEU A 62 2.13 -38.79 -8.38
N LEU A 63 1.93 -40.11 -8.48
CA LEU A 63 1.56 -40.94 -7.34
C LEU A 63 2.65 -40.95 -6.25
N ILE A 64 3.93 -41.04 -6.63
CA ILE A 64 5.03 -40.98 -5.66
C ILE A 64 5.04 -39.62 -4.94
N VAL A 65 4.86 -38.52 -5.67
CA VAL A 65 4.83 -37.17 -5.07
C VAL A 65 3.63 -37.02 -4.12
N VAL A 66 2.46 -37.52 -4.51
CA VAL A 66 1.26 -37.48 -3.64
C VAL A 66 1.47 -38.31 -2.38
N VAL A 67 2.07 -39.49 -2.46
CA VAL A 67 2.40 -40.32 -1.29
C VAL A 67 3.42 -39.64 -0.40
N ALA A 68 4.45 -38.98 -0.95
CA ALA A 68 5.44 -38.25 -0.17
C ALA A 68 4.84 -37.04 0.56
N ALA A 69 4.00 -36.26 -0.12
CA ALA A 69 3.35 -35.08 0.45
C ALA A 69 2.29 -35.44 1.51
N SER A 70 1.48 -36.46 1.25
CA SER A 70 0.50 -36.95 2.23
C SER A 70 1.19 -37.62 3.42
N GLY A 71 2.28 -38.36 3.19
CA GLY A 71 3.11 -38.96 4.24
C GLY A 71 3.75 -37.91 5.15
N SER A 72 4.31 -36.83 4.59
CA SER A 72 4.91 -35.75 5.39
C SER A 72 3.85 -35.01 6.22
N LEU A 73 2.68 -34.72 5.64
CA LEU A 73 1.58 -34.08 6.36
C LEU A 73 1.03 -34.99 7.47
N TYR A 74 0.90 -36.29 7.22
CA TYR A 74 0.45 -37.25 8.23
C TYR A 74 1.48 -37.43 9.35
N ALA A 75 2.77 -37.42 9.03
CA ALA A 75 3.83 -37.43 10.03
C ALA A 75 3.79 -36.16 10.90
N MET A 76 3.63 -34.98 10.31
CA MET A 76 3.43 -33.72 11.06
C MET A 76 2.17 -33.76 11.92
N ARG A 77 1.10 -34.40 11.43
CA ARG A 77 -0.15 -34.55 12.19
C ARG A 77 -0.04 -35.54 13.35
N ARG A 78 0.69 -36.64 13.17
CA ARG A 78 0.86 -37.68 14.19
C ARG A 78 1.93 -37.33 15.22
N MET A 79 2.98 -36.63 14.80
CA MET A 79 4.03 -36.10 15.69
C MET A 79 3.65 -34.74 16.27
N GLY A 80 2.64 -34.09 15.69
CA GLY A 80 1.94 -32.94 16.24
C GLY A 80 1.09 -33.33 17.44
N LYS A 81 1.72 -33.40 18.62
CA LYS A 81 1.17 -32.66 19.75
C LYS A 81 0.78 -31.31 19.18
N ALA A 82 -0.52 -30.99 19.22
CA ALA A 82 -1.05 -29.70 18.79
C ALA A 82 0.01 -28.65 19.10
N GLY A 83 0.43 -27.90 18.09
CA GLY A 83 1.25 -26.73 18.30
C GLY A 83 0.47 -25.82 19.22
N HIS A 84 0.57 -26.07 20.54
CA HIS A 84 0.69 -25.01 21.50
C HIS A 84 1.76 -24.16 20.85
N LEU A 85 1.30 -23.11 20.18
CA LEU A 85 2.00 -21.85 20.15
C LEU A 85 2.57 -21.78 21.55
N LYS A 86 3.84 -22.13 21.70
CA LYS A 86 4.61 -21.65 22.81
C LYS A 86 4.48 -20.16 22.57
N MET A 87 3.45 -19.54 23.15
CA MET A 87 3.59 -18.22 23.67
C MET A 87 4.91 -18.36 24.39
N LEU A 88 5.96 -17.79 23.79
CA LEU A 88 7.11 -17.48 24.59
C LEU A 88 6.46 -16.81 25.79
N ASP A 89 6.54 -17.47 26.94
CA ASP A 89 6.50 -16.76 28.20
C ASP A 89 7.70 -15.84 28.05
N ILE A 90 7.48 -14.70 27.39
CA ILE A 90 8.36 -13.57 27.42
C ILE A 90 8.20 -13.19 28.88
N LYS A 91 8.97 -13.85 29.74
CA LYS A 91 9.47 -13.23 30.95
C LYS A 91 10.09 -11.96 30.43
N ILE A 92 9.31 -10.88 30.48
CA ILE A 92 9.83 -9.56 30.27
C ILE A 92 10.70 -9.35 31.50
N ASP A 93 11.93 -9.83 31.42
CA ASP A 93 13.02 -9.35 32.26
C ASP A 93 13.22 -7.91 31.80
N TYR A 94 12.40 -7.02 32.33
CA TYR A 94 12.85 -5.66 32.54
C TYR A 94 13.96 -5.80 33.59
N PRO A 95 15.24 -5.57 33.26
CA PRO A 95 16.17 -5.16 34.28
C PRO A 95 15.68 -3.79 34.75
N VAL A 96 14.73 -3.80 35.69
CA VAL A 96 14.49 -2.64 36.51
C VAL A 96 15.73 -2.56 37.38
N GLU A 97 16.75 -1.85 36.90
CA GLU A 97 17.79 -1.31 37.79
C GLU A 97 17.05 -0.47 38.82
N GLY A 98 16.78 -1.08 39.98
CA GLY A 98 15.95 -0.51 41.03
C GLY A 98 14.64 -1.23 41.35
N ALA A 99 14.35 -2.44 40.83
CA ALA A 99 13.35 -3.32 41.45
C ALA A 99 13.93 -3.93 42.75
N THR A 100 14.32 -3.06 43.66
CA THR A 100 14.12 -3.34 45.08
C THR A 100 12.65 -3.69 45.18
N ARG A 101 12.34 -4.93 45.58
CA ARG A 101 11.02 -5.31 46.09
C ARG A 101 10.49 -4.09 46.81
N ILE A 102 9.43 -3.42 46.32
CA ILE A 102 8.86 -2.24 47.00
C ILE A 102 8.75 -2.69 48.44
N ALA A 103 9.64 -2.15 49.28
CA ALA A 103 9.77 -2.69 50.61
C ALA A 103 8.40 -2.46 51.23
N THR A 104 7.86 -3.43 51.97
CA THR A 104 6.54 -3.27 52.59
C THR A 104 6.45 -1.95 53.36
N SER A 105 7.58 -1.43 53.83
CA SER A 105 7.75 -0.06 54.36
C SER A 105 7.34 1.05 53.40
N ASP A 106 7.76 1.04 52.14
CA ASP A 106 7.49 2.11 51.17
C ASP A 106 6.00 2.12 50.81
N HIS A 107 5.40 0.94 50.71
CA HIS A 107 3.96 0.81 50.55
C HIS A 107 3.19 1.32 51.78
N VAL A 108 3.67 1.03 52.99
CA VAL A 108 3.07 1.55 54.24
C VAL A 108 3.21 3.07 54.33
N VAL A 109 4.35 3.62 53.92
CA VAL A 109 4.57 5.07 53.87
C VAL A 109 3.61 5.72 52.88
N LEU A 110 3.47 5.17 51.67
CA LEU A 110 2.51 5.67 50.67
C LEU A 110 1.05 5.55 51.13
N MET A 111 0.68 4.43 51.76
CA MET A 111 -0.67 4.26 52.31
C MET A 111 -0.93 5.23 53.47
N ASN A 112 0.08 5.55 54.27
CA ASN A 112 -0.02 6.53 55.34
C ASN A 112 -0.10 7.95 54.80
N ASP A 113 0.67 8.27 53.77
CA ASP A 113 0.67 9.58 53.11
C ASP A 113 -0.68 9.84 52.44
N LEU A 114 -1.23 8.84 51.72
CA LEU A 114 -2.57 8.90 51.12
C LEU A 114 -3.70 9.02 52.15
N ARG A 115 -3.57 8.38 53.32
CA ARG A 115 -4.52 8.56 54.44
C ARG A 115 -4.43 9.95 55.04
N THR A 116 -3.24 10.55 55.02
CA THR A 116 -2.99 11.90 55.55
C THR A 116 -3.42 12.98 54.56
N THR A 117 -3.36 12.71 53.25
CA THR A 117 -3.78 13.62 52.16
C THR A 117 -5.21 13.38 51.66
N GLY A 118 -5.96 12.45 52.28
CA GLY A 118 -7.35 12.14 51.92
C GLY A 118 -8.35 13.27 52.16
N GLU A 119 -7.96 14.31 52.91
CA GLU A 119 -8.66 15.60 52.90
C GLU A 119 -8.19 16.39 51.69
N VAL A 120 -8.88 16.22 50.56
CA VAL A 120 -8.86 17.25 49.51
C VAL A 120 -9.40 18.51 50.18
N PRO A 121 -8.59 19.57 50.37
CA PRO A 121 -9.10 20.81 50.94
C PRO A 121 -10.21 21.29 50.02
N GLN A 122 -11.45 21.16 50.49
CA GLN A 122 -12.60 21.66 49.77
C GLN A 122 -12.45 23.17 49.74
N VAL A 123 -12.00 23.69 48.61
CA VAL A 123 -11.79 25.13 48.40
C VAL A 123 -13.12 25.81 48.73
N PRO A 124 -13.17 26.70 49.74
CA PRO A 124 -14.36 27.45 50.05
C PRO A 124 -14.88 28.12 48.78
N LEU A 125 -16.19 28.03 48.52
CA LEU A 125 -16.80 28.57 47.29
C LEU A 125 -16.51 30.08 47.11
N ASP A 126 -16.25 30.76 48.21
CA ASP A 126 -15.92 32.18 48.30
C ASP A 126 -14.50 32.50 47.75
N GLU A 127 -13.61 31.50 47.73
CA GLU A 127 -12.26 31.57 47.15
C GLU A 127 -12.24 31.17 45.66
N VAL A 128 -13.32 30.58 45.14
CA VAL A 128 -13.48 30.25 43.72
C VAL A 128 -14.00 31.48 42.96
N GLN A 129 -13.15 32.50 42.81
CA GLN A 129 -13.50 33.76 42.13
C GLN A 129 -13.64 33.62 40.62
N MET A 130 -13.17 32.52 40.02
CA MET A 130 -13.20 32.28 38.59
C MET A 130 -13.56 30.84 38.27
N ASN A 131 -14.52 30.67 37.36
CA ASN A 131 -14.89 29.38 36.81
C ASN A 131 -13.73 28.85 35.93
N PRO A 132 -13.08 27.73 36.29
CA PRO A 132 -11.91 27.21 35.54
C PRO A 132 -12.28 26.64 34.17
N PHE A 133 -13.57 26.47 33.89
CA PHE A 133 -14.09 26.06 32.58
C PHE A 133 -14.53 27.24 31.72
N GLU A 134 -14.64 28.44 32.31
CA GLU A 134 -14.69 29.68 31.55
C GLU A 134 -13.26 30.10 31.26
N TRP A 135 -12.72 29.56 30.16
CA TRP A 135 -11.52 30.10 29.55
C TRP A 135 -11.81 31.54 29.13
N ARG A 136 -11.60 32.50 30.04
CA ARG A 136 -11.47 33.93 29.74
C ARG A 136 -10.26 34.08 28.83
N GLY A 137 -10.53 33.97 27.54
CA GLY A 137 -9.54 33.79 26.48
C GLY A 137 -10.10 33.14 25.22
N LEU A 138 -11.27 32.49 25.29
CA LEU A 138 -12.07 32.17 24.10
C LEU A 138 -13.23 33.15 23.92
N GLU A 139 -12.99 34.42 24.24
CA GLU A 139 -13.67 35.46 23.48
C GLU A 139 -13.09 35.38 22.07
N VAL A 140 -13.91 34.91 21.13
CA VAL A 140 -13.73 35.15 19.70
C VAL A 140 -13.93 36.65 19.48
N VAL A 141 -13.02 37.46 20.01
CA VAL A 141 -12.85 38.86 19.66
C VAL A 141 -11.68 38.88 18.70
N THR A 142 -12.02 38.82 17.42
CA THR A 142 -11.43 39.72 16.44
C THR A 142 -11.26 41.09 17.09
N THR A 143 -10.02 41.39 17.52
CA THR A 143 -9.44 42.65 18.02
C THR A 143 -8.83 42.54 19.42
N VAL A 144 -7.56 42.09 19.48
CA VAL A 144 -6.64 42.42 20.57
C VAL A 144 -6.05 43.81 20.28
N PRO A 145 -6.15 44.80 21.18
CA PRO A 145 -5.37 46.02 21.06
C PRO A 145 -3.94 45.74 21.57
N GLY A 146 -3.02 45.53 20.64
CA GLY A 146 -1.57 45.45 20.91
C GLY A 146 -0.88 44.11 20.68
N GLY A 147 -1.59 43.06 20.28
CA GLY A 147 -1.00 41.77 19.87
C GLY A 147 -1.22 41.57 18.37
N ARG A 148 -0.16 41.25 17.61
CA ARG A 148 -0.27 40.93 16.18
C ARG A 148 -1.41 39.93 15.99
N SER A 149 -2.48 40.38 15.35
CA SER A 149 -3.53 39.51 14.85
C SER A 149 -2.88 38.50 13.92
N ILE A 150 -2.83 37.23 14.33
CA ILE A 150 -2.53 36.16 13.40
C ILE A 150 -3.65 36.22 12.37
N ASP A 151 -3.29 36.61 11.16
CA ASP A 151 -4.23 36.72 10.05
C ASP A 151 -4.90 35.34 9.91
N PRO A 152 -6.25 35.23 9.83
CA PRO A 152 -6.91 33.94 9.58
C PRO A 152 -6.35 33.21 8.34
N ALA A 153 -5.75 33.95 7.41
CA ALA A 153 -5.00 33.40 6.29
C ALA A 153 -3.73 32.61 6.69
N GLU A 154 -3.03 33.01 7.76
CA GLU A 154 -1.85 32.31 8.28
C GLU A 154 -2.25 31.04 9.05
N ALA A 155 -3.32 31.08 9.85
CA ALA A 155 -3.84 29.90 10.55
C ALA A 155 -4.24 28.78 9.56
N ALA A 156 -4.95 29.14 8.49
CA ALA A 156 -5.35 28.20 7.43
C ALA A 156 -4.17 27.66 6.60
N ARG A 157 -3.03 28.36 6.56
CA ARG A 157 -1.79 27.84 5.94
C ARG A 157 -1.14 26.81 6.86
N LEU A 158 -1.02 27.13 8.15
CA LEU A 158 -0.40 26.25 9.14
C LEU A 158 -1.14 24.91 9.26
N GLU A 159 -2.47 24.92 9.22
CA GLU A 159 -3.29 23.70 9.26
C GLU A 159 -3.11 22.83 8.01
N ARG A 160 -3.04 23.44 6.82
CA ARG A 160 -2.77 22.72 5.56
C ARG A 160 -1.39 22.08 5.56
N GLU A 161 -0.38 22.76 6.09
CA GLU A 161 0.97 22.22 6.23
C GLU A 161 1.01 21.03 7.18
N ARG A 162 0.35 21.13 8.34
CA ARG A 162 0.24 20.02 9.30
C ARG A 162 -0.45 18.81 8.69
N ARG A 163 -1.56 19.01 7.97
CA ARG A 163 -2.28 17.93 7.29
C ARG A 163 -1.44 17.29 6.19
N ALA A 164 -0.71 18.09 5.41
CA ALA A 164 0.20 17.58 4.39
C ALA A 164 1.36 16.75 5.00
N ALA A 165 1.90 17.18 6.14
CA ALA A 165 2.91 16.41 6.86
C ALA A 165 2.36 15.05 7.35
N GLN A 166 1.15 15.04 7.93
CA GLN A 166 0.49 13.82 8.37
C GLN A 166 0.23 12.84 7.21
N ILE A 167 -0.24 13.34 6.06
CA ILE A 167 -0.45 12.52 4.86
C ILE A 167 0.87 11.93 4.38
N ASN A 168 1.94 12.73 4.32
CA ASN A 168 3.25 12.24 3.90
C ASN A 168 3.80 11.19 4.86
N ASP A 169 3.63 11.36 6.16
CA ASP A 169 4.10 10.37 7.13
C ASP A 169 3.26 9.10 7.12
N ALA A 170 1.94 9.21 6.85
CA ALA A 170 1.08 8.06 6.60
C ALA A 170 1.50 7.33 5.31
N PHE A 171 1.83 8.05 4.25
CA PHE A 171 2.29 7.48 2.98
C PHE A 171 3.57 6.66 3.15
N LYS A 172 4.57 7.18 3.88
CA LYS A 172 5.83 6.47 4.17
C LYS A 172 5.65 5.15 4.92
N ARG A 173 4.53 4.97 5.64
CA ARG A 173 4.20 3.73 6.35
C ARG A 173 3.48 2.72 5.46
N LEU A 174 2.94 3.17 4.32
CA LEU A 174 2.30 2.28 3.36
C LEU A 174 3.38 1.59 2.53
N SER A 175 3.25 0.27 2.40
CA SER A 175 4.10 -0.51 1.51
C SER A 175 3.23 -1.34 0.57
N LEU A 176 3.61 -1.37 -0.70
CA LEU A 176 2.95 -2.22 -1.69
C LEU A 176 3.58 -3.61 -1.61
N ASN A 177 2.81 -4.61 -1.16
CA ASN A 177 3.32 -5.97 -1.00
C ASN A 177 3.20 -6.79 -2.28
N SER A 178 2.09 -6.64 -3.01
CA SER A 178 1.83 -7.42 -4.22
C SER A 178 0.75 -6.75 -5.08
N VAL A 179 0.87 -6.89 -6.39
CA VAL A 179 -0.17 -6.49 -7.35
C VAL A 179 -0.59 -7.75 -8.11
N ILE A 180 -1.90 -8.04 -8.07
CA ILE A 180 -2.51 -9.12 -8.81
C ILE A 180 -3.22 -8.51 -10.01
N GLY A 181 -2.62 -8.70 -11.19
CA GLY A 181 -3.19 -8.26 -12.46
C GLY A 181 -4.38 -9.12 -12.89
N GLY A 182 -5.20 -8.57 -13.80
CA GLY A 182 -6.36 -9.27 -14.37
C GLY A 182 -7.41 -8.29 -14.89
N ARG A 183 -8.60 -8.80 -15.21
CA ARG A 183 -9.75 -7.96 -15.61
C ARG A 183 -10.19 -7.01 -14.48
N ILE A 184 -10.03 -7.45 -13.23
CA ILE A 184 -10.27 -6.63 -12.04
C ILE A 184 -8.98 -6.65 -11.22
N PRO A 185 -8.14 -5.61 -11.33
CA PRO A 185 -6.86 -5.58 -10.63
C PRO A 185 -7.08 -5.44 -9.12
N VAL A 186 -6.25 -6.13 -8.34
CA VAL A 186 -6.27 -6.11 -6.87
C VAL A 186 -4.84 -5.89 -6.38
N ALA A 187 -4.66 -4.99 -5.43
CA ALA A 187 -3.38 -4.74 -4.79
C ALA A 187 -3.43 -5.14 -3.32
N ARG A 188 -2.29 -5.58 -2.79
CA ARG A 188 -2.10 -5.79 -1.36
C ARG A 188 -1.22 -4.67 -0.82
N ILE A 189 -1.82 -3.75 -0.08
CA ILE A 189 -1.15 -2.57 0.49
C ILE A 189 -1.19 -2.71 2.01
N SER A 190 -0.02 -2.66 2.65
CA SER A 190 0.13 -2.83 4.10
C SER A 190 -0.62 -4.07 4.65
N GLY A 191 -0.58 -5.17 3.88
CA GLY A 191 -1.22 -6.43 4.25
C GLY A 191 -2.73 -6.54 3.95
N GLN A 192 -3.41 -5.45 3.59
CA GLN A 192 -4.84 -5.43 3.22
C GLN A 192 -5.04 -5.57 1.71
N MET A 193 -6.05 -6.33 1.28
CA MET A 193 -6.41 -6.42 -0.14
C MET A 193 -7.39 -5.32 -0.50
N VAL A 194 -7.05 -4.54 -1.53
CA VAL A 194 -7.83 -3.39 -1.99
C VAL A 194 -7.97 -3.38 -3.51
N ARG A 195 -9.06 -2.78 -3.99
CA ARG A 195 -9.41 -2.60 -5.40
C ARG A 195 -9.39 -1.12 -5.77
N VAL A 196 -9.49 -0.84 -7.07
CA VAL A 196 -9.70 0.52 -7.57
C VAL A 196 -10.99 1.08 -6.96
N GLY A 197 -10.89 2.26 -6.35
CA GLY A 197 -11.98 2.96 -5.68
C GLY A 197 -12.01 2.77 -4.16
N ASP A 198 -11.30 1.79 -3.62
CA ASP A 198 -11.25 1.52 -2.17
C ASP A 198 -10.36 2.54 -1.44
N THR A 199 -10.65 2.75 -0.16
CA THR A 199 -9.85 3.59 0.73
C THR A 199 -8.84 2.74 1.49
N VAL A 200 -7.57 3.17 1.49
CA VAL A 200 -6.46 2.54 2.20
C VAL A 200 -6.07 3.44 3.38
N GLY A 201 -6.19 2.92 4.59
CA GLY A 201 -6.01 3.72 5.80
C GLY A 201 -7.09 4.79 5.93
N GLU A 202 -6.69 5.99 6.38
CA GLU A 202 -7.61 7.09 6.68
C GLU A 202 -7.68 8.16 5.58
N PHE A 203 -6.68 8.24 4.69
CA PHE A 203 -6.49 9.39 3.80
C PHE A 203 -6.44 9.06 2.30
N PHE A 204 -6.13 7.81 1.94
CA PHE A 204 -5.78 7.47 0.55
C PHE A 204 -6.90 6.71 -0.13
N ARG A 205 -7.26 7.14 -1.35
CA ARG A 205 -8.18 6.41 -2.22
C ARG A 205 -7.43 5.84 -3.41
N VAL A 206 -7.65 4.57 -3.73
CA VAL A 206 -7.01 3.92 -4.89
C VAL A 206 -7.68 4.40 -6.17
N THR A 207 -6.92 5.06 -7.05
CA THR A 207 -7.42 5.51 -8.37
C THR A 207 -7.07 4.54 -9.48
N GLU A 208 -5.89 3.91 -9.41
CA GLU A 208 -5.41 3.00 -10.45
C GLU A 208 -4.49 1.94 -9.85
N ILE A 209 -4.61 0.71 -10.34
CA ILE A 209 -3.72 -0.40 -10.01
C ILE A 209 -3.21 -0.96 -11.33
N GLY A 210 -1.90 -0.89 -11.58
CA GLY A 210 -1.29 -1.31 -12.84
C GLY A 210 0.03 -2.04 -12.60
N GLY A 211 0.40 -2.97 -13.48
CA GLY A 211 1.71 -3.64 -13.54
C GLY A 211 2.33 -4.00 -12.18
N ARG A 212 3.12 -3.06 -11.62
CA ARG A 212 3.80 -3.16 -10.32
C ARG A 212 3.65 -1.91 -9.45
N GLU A 213 2.70 -1.05 -9.78
CA GLU A 213 2.44 0.23 -9.12
C GLU A 213 0.96 0.41 -8.77
N ALA A 214 0.70 1.16 -7.70
CA ALA A 214 -0.63 1.59 -7.31
C ALA A 214 -0.65 3.11 -7.16
N ARG A 215 -1.58 3.77 -7.86
CA ARG A 215 -1.82 5.21 -7.72
C ARG A 215 -2.89 5.43 -6.67
N LEU A 216 -2.54 6.23 -5.69
CA LEU A 216 -3.36 6.65 -4.57
C LEU A 216 -3.62 8.14 -4.69
N GLU A 217 -4.81 8.59 -4.36
CA GLU A 217 -5.17 9.99 -4.28
C GLU A 217 -5.50 10.38 -2.84
N ALA A 218 -4.93 11.48 -2.36
CA ALA A 218 -5.26 12.08 -1.07
C ALA A 218 -5.21 13.62 -1.20
N ASP A 219 -6.26 14.31 -0.74
CA ASP A 219 -6.40 15.78 -0.79
C ASP A 219 -6.04 16.39 -2.18
N GLY A 220 -6.43 15.72 -3.26
CA GLY A 220 -6.19 16.15 -4.65
C GLY A 220 -4.75 15.96 -5.15
N ARG A 221 -3.90 15.27 -4.38
CA ARG A 221 -2.55 14.87 -4.80
C ARG A 221 -2.50 13.39 -5.11
N VAL A 222 -1.79 13.05 -6.19
CA VAL A 222 -1.58 11.66 -6.59
C VAL A 222 -0.23 11.18 -6.05
N PHE A 223 -0.26 10.09 -5.31
CA PHE A 223 0.89 9.38 -4.79
C PHE A 223 1.03 8.05 -5.51
N THR A 224 2.24 7.67 -5.89
CA THR A 224 2.50 6.40 -6.59
C THR A 224 3.30 5.49 -5.67
N LEU A 225 2.77 4.32 -5.37
CA LEU A 225 3.49 3.26 -4.67
C LEU A 225 4.03 2.25 -5.67
N SER A 226 5.32 1.95 -5.62
CA SER A 226 5.96 0.90 -6.40
C SER A 226 6.34 -0.30 -5.54
N LEU A 227 6.31 -1.49 -6.13
CA LEU A 227 6.70 -2.72 -5.46
C LEU A 227 8.23 -2.77 -5.24
N GLY A 228 8.68 -2.63 -4.00
CA GLY A 228 10.09 -2.78 -3.60
C GLY A 228 10.76 -1.52 -3.03
N GLU A 229 10.00 -0.45 -2.79
CA GLU A 229 10.40 0.69 -1.94
C GLU A 229 9.85 0.56 -0.52
#